data_AF-A0A524P300-F1
#
_entry.id   AF-A0A524P300-F1
#
_cell.length_a   1.000
_cell.length_b   1.000
_cell.length_c   1.000
_cell.angle_alpha   90.00
_cell.angle_beta   90.00
_cell.angle_gamma   90.00
#
_symmetry.space_group_name_H-M   'P 1'
#
loop_
_entity.id
_entity.type
_entity.pdbx_description
1 polymer ?
#
loop_
_entity_poly.entity_id
_entity_poly.type
_entity_poly.pdbx_seq_one_letter_code
_entity_poly.pdbx_strand_id
1 'polypeptide(L)'
;MSVPSLPSYLLHYSDSRTYENLEISDNLMISTDVDNICFFNISNTHEIEKLSEISDIAVNSIEFFYPHLYVAEAVTGLRVYDCSNPSNPTMVGGLNHSINGLDVAVDYDNGVTY
;
A
#
# COMPACT_ATOMS: atom_id res chain seq x y z
N MET A 1 7.73 40.72 8.73
CA MET A 1 6.77 39.76 8.15
C MET A 1 7.24 39.44 6.74
N SER A 2 7.70 38.22 6.49
CA SER A 2 8.10 37.75 5.16
C SER A 2 6.86 37.27 4.41
N VAL A 3 6.70 37.72 3.17
CA VAL A 3 5.64 37.23 2.27
C VAL A 3 5.99 35.79 1.88
N PRO A 4 5.10 34.80 2.04
CA PRO A 4 5.38 33.44 1.58
C PRO A 4 5.58 33.44 0.07
N SER A 5 6.64 32.78 -0.41
CA SER A 5 6.90 32.61 -1.84
C SER A 5 5.87 31.68 -2.48
N LEU A 6 5.56 31.91 -3.75
CA LEU A 6 4.76 30.97 -4.56
C LEU A 6 5.41 29.57 -4.51
N PRO A 7 4.62 28.49 -4.37
CA PRO A 7 5.16 27.14 -4.43
C PRO A 7 5.83 26.91 -5.78
N SER A 8 7.07 26.41 -5.76
CA SER A 8 7.83 26.06 -6.95
C SER A 8 7.62 24.59 -7.30
N TYR A 9 7.31 24.30 -8.56
CA TYR A 9 7.27 22.95 -9.09
C TYR A 9 8.69 22.36 -9.12
N LEU A 10 8.93 21.29 -8.36
CA LEU A 10 10.27 20.75 -8.14
C LEU A 10 10.58 19.56 -9.05
N LEU A 11 9.64 18.62 -9.19
CA LEU A 11 9.82 17.39 -9.95
C LEU A 11 8.50 16.69 -10.26
N HIS A 12 8.53 15.77 -11.23
CA HIS A 12 7.50 14.78 -11.50
C HIS A 12 8.13 13.46 -11.96
N TYR A 13 7.61 12.35 -11.43
CA TYR A 13 7.87 11.01 -11.93
C TYR A 13 6.65 10.57 -12.74
N SER A 14 6.87 10.21 -14.01
CA SER A 14 5.84 9.67 -14.89
C SER A 14 6.27 8.32 -15.44
N ASP A 15 5.41 7.32 -15.29
CA ASP A 15 5.40 6.13 -16.12
C ASP A 15 4.01 6.00 -16.78
N SER A 16 3.73 4.90 -17.46
CA SER A 16 2.42 4.66 -18.09
C SER A 16 1.33 4.23 -17.09
N ARG A 17 1.60 4.24 -15.78
CA ARG A 17 0.72 3.71 -14.74
C ARG A 17 0.03 4.84 -14.00
N THR A 18 -1.17 4.54 -13.53
CA THR A 18 -1.94 5.45 -12.67
C THR A 18 -1.76 4.98 -11.24
N TYR A 19 -1.26 5.86 -10.38
CA TYR A 19 -1.13 5.58 -8.96
C TYR A 19 -2.36 6.08 -8.20
N GLU A 20 -2.90 5.26 -7.31
CA GLU A 20 -4.15 5.52 -6.60
C GLU A 20 -3.92 5.93 -5.14
N ASN A 21 -3.16 5.13 -4.38
CA ASN A 21 -2.78 5.46 -3.01
C ASN A 21 -1.32 5.85 -2.94
N LEU A 22 -0.98 6.74 -2.01
CA LEU A 22 0.38 7.21 -1.78
C LEU A 22 0.60 7.50 -0.30
N GLU A 23 1.68 6.93 0.24
CA GLU A 23 2.15 7.15 1.59
C GLU A 23 3.63 7.56 1.58
N ILE A 24 4.00 8.50 2.44
CA ILE A 24 5.37 9.00 2.54
C ILE A 24 5.83 8.92 3.99
N SER A 25 7.03 8.39 4.20
CA SER A 25 7.73 8.41 5.47
C SER A 25 9.20 8.74 5.23
N ASP A 26 9.67 9.86 5.79
CA ASP A 26 11.00 10.43 5.54
C ASP A 26 11.34 10.52 4.04
N ASN A 27 12.23 9.65 3.57
CA ASN A 27 12.71 9.57 2.18
C ASN A 27 12.12 8.39 1.41
N LEU A 28 11.16 7.67 1.99
CA LEU A 28 10.49 6.55 1.35
C LEU A 28 9.08 6.98 0.93
N MET A 29 8.76 6.77 -0.33
CA MET A 29 7.41 6.87 -0.86
C MET A 29 6.93 5.48 -1.24
N ILE A 30 5.72 5.14 -0.82
CA ILE A 30 5.02 3.91 -1.20
C ILE A 30 3.80 4.35 -1.99
N SER A 31 3.61 3.79 -3.18
CA SER A 31 2.40 4.04 -3.96
C SER A 31 1.81 2.75 -4.50
N THR A 32 0.52 2.78 -4.80
CA THR A 32 -0.20 1.63 -5.37
C THR A 32 -0.63 1.97 -6.78
N ASP A 33 -0.48 1.04 -7.71
CA ASP A 33 -1.26 1.03 -8.95
C ASP A 33 -2.28 -0.12 -8.88
N VAL A 34 -2.98 -0.40 -9.99
CA VAL A 34 -4.07 -1.39 -10.06
C VAL A 34 -3.65 -2.78 -9.52
N ASP A 35 -2.42 -3.21 -9.81
CA ASP A 35 -1.95 -4.56 -9.53
C ASP A 35 -0.64 -4.62 -8.72
N ASN A 36 -0.11 -3.46 -8.32
CA ASN A 36 1.21 -3.36 -7.71
C ASN A 36 1.29 -2.37 -6.54
N ILE A 37 2.26 -2.62 -5.67
CA ILE A 37 2.78 -1.68 -4.69
C ILE A 37 4.22 -1.34 -5.09
N CYS A 38 4.52 -0.07 -5.29
CA CYS A 38 5.84 0.41 -5.65
C CYS A 38 6.50 1.17 -4.48
N PHE A 39 7.78 0.91 -4.27
CA PHE A 39 8.60 1.60 -3.27
C PHE A 39 9.57 2.53 -3.99
N PHE A 40 9.70 3.76 -3.52
CA PHE A 40 10.58 4.76 -4.11
C PHE A 40 11.42 5.47 -3.06
N ASN A 41 12.68 5.69 -3.39
CA ASN A 41 13.55 6.62 -2.71
C ASN A 41 13.33 8.03 -3.28
N ILE A 42 12.92 8.95 -2.40
CA ILE A 42 12.66 10.36 -2.70
C ILE A 42 13.64 11.31 -2.02
N SER A 43 14.77 10.79 -1.51
CA SER A 43 15.80 11.62 -0.84
C SER A 43 16.42 12.68 -1.76
N ASN A 44 16.45 12.42 -3.07
CA ASN A 44 16.90 13.38 -4.07
C ASN A 44 15.68 14.09 -4.69
N THR A 45 15.59 15.39 -4.48
CA THR A 45 14.49 16.20 -5.03
C THR A 45 14.53 16.39 -6.54
N HIS A 46 15.60 15.95 -7.21
CA HIS A 46 15.79 16.04 -8.66
C HIS A 46 15.66 14.69 -9.36
N GLU A 47 15.48 13.60 -8.62
CA GLU A 47 15.32 12.26 -9.19
C GLU A 47 14.65 11.33 -8.19
N ILE A 48 13.51 10.75 -8.58
CA ILE A 48 12.84 9.70 -7.81
C ILE A 48 13.33 8.35 -8.31
N GLU A 49 13.83 7.52 -7.40
CA GLU A 49 14.36 6.19 -7.71
C GLU A 49 13.37 5.11 -7.25
N LYS A 50 12.93 4.23 -8.16
CA LYS A 50 12.12 3.06 -7.79
C LYS A 50 13.03 1.98 -7.18
N LEU A 51 12.79 1.62 -5.92
CA LEU A 51 13.57 0.65 -5.16
C LEU A 51 13.09 -0.78 -5.39
N SER A 52 11.78 -1.02 -5.35
CA SER A 52 11.18 -2.34 -5.54
C SER A 52 9.71 -2.26 -5.94
N GLU A 53 9.14 -3.43 -6.24
CA GLU A 53 7.73 -3.61 -6.53
C GLU A 53 7.24 -4.93 -5.90
N ILE A 54 6.01 -4.91 -5.38
CA ILE A 54 5.23 -6.10 -5.07
C ILE A 54 4.13 -6.16 -6.12
N SER A 55 4.12 -7.22 -6.94
CA SER A 55 3.18 -7.40 -8.05
C SER A 55 2.11 -8.46 -7.72
N ASP A 56 1.16 -8.63 -8.64
CA ASP A 56 0.06 -9.61 -8.55
C ASP A 56 -0.78 -9.44 -7.26
N ILE A 57 -1.06 -8.18 -6.92
CA ILE A 57 -1.79 -7.81 -5.71
C ILE A 57 -2.88 -6.79 -6.04
N ALA A 58 -4.15 -7.17 -5.82
CA ALA A 58 -5.30 -6.32 -6.06
C ALA A 58 -5.53 -5.39 -4.87
N VAL A 59 -4.77 -4.30 -4.80
CA VAL A 59 -4.73 -3.38 -3.67
C VAL A 59 -5.98 -2.50 -3.63
N ASN A 60 -6.74 -2.57 -2.54
CA ASN A 60 -7.83 -1.63 -2.29
C ASN A 60 -7.35 -0.43 -1.46
N SER A 61 -6.52 -0.68 -0.44
CA SER A 61 -5.94 0.37 0.41
C SER A 61 -4.66 -0.10 1.08
N ILE A 62 -3.81 0.86 1.44
CA ILE A 62 -2.60 0.66 2.23
C ILE A 62 -2.62 1.55 3.48
N GLU A 63 -1.93 1.08 4.53
CA GLU A 63 -1.53 1.89 5.69
C GLU A 63 -0.07 1.53 6.04
N PHE A 64 0.81 2.53 6.12
CA PHE A 64 2.23 2.36 6.39
C PHE A 64 2.61 2.88 7.78
N PHE A 65 3.08 1.97 8.62
CA PHE A 65 3.65 2.29 9.92
C PHE A 65 5.00 1.61 10.04
N TYR A 66 6.08 2.35 9.74
CA TYR A 66 7.43 1.79 9.64
C TYR A 66 7.77 0.87 10.84
N PRO A 67 8.23 -0.36 10.59
CA PRO A 67 8.62 -0.92 9.29
C PRO A 67 7.50 -1.69 8.55
N HIS A 68 6.25 -1.66 9.02
CA HIS A 68 5.18 -2.50 8.47
C HIS A 68 4.30 -1.77 7.46
N LEU A 69 3.98 -2.45 6.37
CA LEU A 69 2.95 -2.06 5.43
C LEU A 69 1.75 -3.01 5.54
N TYR A 70 0.59 -2.46 5.85
CA TYR A 70 -0.68 -3.17 5.88
C TYR A 70 -1.40 -2.96 4.57
N VAL A 71 -1.81 -4.05 3.93
CA VAL A 71 -2.44 -4.02 2.59
C VAL A 71 -3.78 -4.71 2.67
N ALA A 72 -4.85 -3.97 2.43
CA ALA A 72 -6.18 -4.55 2.24
C ALA A 72 -6.37 -4.87 0.75
N GLU A 73 -6.64 -6.13 0.46
CA GLU A 73 -7.00 -6.60 -0.87
C GLU A 73 -8.48 -6.90 -0.96
N ALA A 74 -9.09 -6.55 -2.10
CA ALA A 74 -10.53 -6.71 -2.29
C ALA A 74 -11.01 -8.17 -2.23
N VAL A 75 -10.14 -9.14 -2.56
CA VAL A 75 -10.52 -10.55 -2.76
C VAL A 75 -9.88 -11.49 -1.74
N THR A 76 -8.64 -11.23 -1.34
CA THR A 76 -7.83 -12.19 -0.58
C THR A 76 -7.76 -11.87 0.91
N GLY A 77 -8.09 -10.64 1.33
CA GLY A 77 -8.10 -10.22 2.72
C GLY A 77 -6.97 -9.23 3.04
N LEU A 78 -6.31 -9.40 4.19
CA LEU A 78 -5.26 -8.49 4.66
C LEU A 78 -3.88 -9.13 4.50
N ARG A 79 -2.90 -8.43 3.92
CA ARG A 79 -1.49 -8.81 3.95
C ARG A 79 -0.68 -7.81 4.77
N VAL A 80 0.37 -8.30 5.42
CA VAL A 80 1.32 -7.49 6.19
C VAL A 80 2.72 -7.76 5.66
N TYR A 81 3.40 -6.70 5.24
CA TYR A 81 4.78 -6.74 4.76
C TYR A 81 5.70 -6.05 5.76
N ASP A 82 6.87 -6.66 6.00
CA ASP A 82 8.02 -5.99 6.59
C ASP A 82 8.77 -5.25 5.48
N CYS A 83 8.90 -3.95 5.65
CA CYS A 83 9.53 -3.00 4.74
C CYS A 83 10.78 -2.37 5.36
N SER A 84 11.41 -3.02 6.36
CA SER A 84 12.68 -2.55 6.93
C SER A 84 13.78 -2.41 5.88
N ASN A 85 13.73 -3.24 4.83
CA ASN A 85 14.49 -3.08 3.60
C ASN A 85 13.53 -2.78 2.43
N PRO A 86 13.34 -1.50 2.05
CA PRO A 86 12.39 -1.11 1.00
C PRO A 86 12.83 -1.53 -0.41
N SER A 87 14.06 -2.01 -0.60
CA SER A 87 14.49 -2.64 -1.87
C SER A 87 14.12 -4.13 -1.95
N ASN A 88 13.71 -4.75 -0.83
CA ASN A 88 13.24 -6.12 -0.78
C ASN A 88 12.22 -6.34 0.37
N PRO A 89 11.02 -5.76 0.28
CA PRO A 89 9.95 -5.99 1.26
C PRO A 89 9.57 -7.47 1.32
N THR A 90 9.24 -7.98 2.51
CA THR A 90 8.89 -9.39 2.71
C THR A 90 7.54 -9.54 3.40
N MET A 91 6.67 -10.41 2.89
CA MET A 91 5.40 -10.71 3.56
C MET A 91 5.67 -11.46 4.88
N VAL A 92 5.21 -10.89 6.00
CA VAL A 92 5.41 -11.45 7.35
C VAL A 92 4.13 -11.96 7.99
N GLY A 93 2.97 -11.65 7.40
CA GLY A 93 1.69 -12.16 7.89
C GLY A 93 0.53 -11.77 6.98
N GLY A 94 -0.65 -12.29 7.34
CA GLY A 94 -1.89 -11.95 6.66
C GLY A 94 -3.08 -12.73 7.20
N LEU A 95 -4.27 -12.21 6.91
CA LEU A 95 -5.54 -12.88 7.15
C LEU A 95 -6.17 -13.14 5.78
N ASN A 96 -5.99 -14.38 5.30
CA ASN A 96 -6.56 -14.81 4.04
C ASN A 96 -8.01 -15.27 4.27
N HIS A 97 -8.98 -14.50 3.82
CA HIS A 97 -10.32 -15.03 3.58
C HIS A 97 -10.35 -15.49 2.14
N SER A 98 -9.81 -16.68 1.88
CA SER A 98 -9.87 -17.24 0.52
C SER A 98 -11.33 -17.50 0.16
N ILE A 99 -11.93 -16.65 -0.67
CA ILE A 99 -13.17 -16.97 -1.38
C ILE A 99 -12.87 -17.93 -2.55
N ASN A 100 -12.26 -19.07 -2.23
CA ASN A 100 -12.28 -20.25 -3.09
C ASN A 100 -12.84 -21.43 -2.29
N GLY A 101 -14.06 -21.24 -1.81
CA GLY A 101 -14.90 -22.28 -1.28
C GLY A 101 -16.33 -21.84 -1.48
N LEU A 102 -17.01 -22.43 -2.47
CA LEU A 102 -18.46 -22.53 -2.42
C LEU A 102 -18.87 -22.90 -0.98
N ASP A 103 -19.78 -22.10 -0.44
CA ASP A 103 -20.44 -22.30 0.85
C ASP A 103 -19.59 -21.99 2.11
N VAL A 104 -19.82 -20.82 2.69
CA VAL A 104 -19.92 -20.69 4.15
C VAL A 104 -21.09 -19.75 4.46
N ALA A 105 -22.27 -20.32 4.68
CA ALA A 105 -23.34 -19.61 5.37
C ALA A 105 -22.87 -19.26 6.80
N VAL A 106 -22.99 -17.99 7.17
CA VAL A 106 -22.89 -17.56 8.57
C VAL A 106 -24.28 -17.69 9.18
N ASP A 107 -24.48 -18.71 10.00
CA ASP A 107 -25.66 -18.85 10.86
C ASP A 107 -25.51 -17.85 12.02
N TYR A 108 -26.39 -16.85 12.07
CA TYR A 108 -26.53 -16.01 13.25
C TYR A 108 -27.41 -16.78 14.25
N ASP A 109 -26.77 -17.44 15.21
CA ASP A 109 -27.43 -17.90 16.42
C ASP A 109 -28.04 -16.69 17.14
N ASN A 110 -29.34 -16.49 16.96
CA ASN A 110 -30.15 -15.65 17.83
C ASN A 110 -30.94 -16.54 18.78
N GLY A 111 -30.24 -17.24 19.67
CA GLY A 111 -30.82 -17.68 20.93
C GLY A 111 -31.32 -16.46 21.71
N VAL A 112 -32.64 -16.21 21.68
CA VAL A 112 -33.58 -16.25 22.83
C VAL A 112 -34.97 -15.89 22.33
N THR A 113 -35.92 -16.80 22.54
CA THR A 113 -37.36 -16.67 22.34
C THR A 113 -38.02 -15.82 23.45
N TYR A 114 -38.85 -14.85 23.05
CA TYR A 114 -40.12 -14.50 23.69
C TYR A 114 -41.16 -14.24 22.59
#